data_AF-A0A9E5ATU5-F1
#
_entry.id   AF-A0A9E5ATU5-F1
#
_cell.length_a   1.000
_cell.length_b   1.000
_cell.length_c   1.000
_cell.angle_alpha   90.00
_cell.angle_beta   90.00
_cell.angle_gamma   90.00
#
_symmetry.space_group_name_H-M   'P 1'
#
loop_
_entity.id
_entity.type
_entity.pdbx_description
1 polymer ?
#
loop_
_entity_poly.entity_id
_entity_poly.type
_entity_poly.pdbx_seq_one_letter_code
_entity_poly.pdbx_strand_id
1 'polypeptide(L)'
;MQFFKLYKILIIFIALFAIGAIGVVSSSTKNNNSEGTFFHKTVKVGLNLLPDERVDNEGCTGTGPVMFGTSPMKLEDIGIVLPYGLMVGGHVTPIDHMYFSPVIFNSPRDKYEVRAMADGMITSISERTQQVGDMNNGATKPAEYQIKFWYTCDFASYYDLITSLSPRLKEEFEKHRRGGGYASSLNIQVKEGEVVGRIGGQTLDFAVYDYTKMLPGFIVPKHYLAESWKLHIVNPFLYFKEPVSSELLALNPRQVNPREGKIDYDIYGKLVGTWFKEGNNGFGSTGGKNATPWRAHLSFVYDSIDPSALVISIGDYDGEAKQFGVKGNSPDPATIDLNSLQHKYELTQLDYYRTSNGQMWNRKTAYTDIKTRSRTNVQGVALVQMLENRKIKFEVFSGKTAKEVVGFTNKAIIYER
;
A
#
# COMPACT_ATOMS: atom_id res chain seq x y z
N MET A 1 -8.56 -57.55 -18.46
CA MET A 1 -7.36 -58.27 -18.95
C MET A 1 -6.18 -57.31 -18.82
N GLN A 2 -5.35 -57.31 -17.78
CA GLN A 2 -4.97 -58.36 -16.81
C GLN A 2 -4.24 -59.57 -17.41
N PHE A 3 -3.01 -59.80 -16.87
CA PHE A 3 -2.36 -61.10 -16.56
C PHE A 3 -1.73 -61.94 -17.71
N PHE A 4 -0.58 -62.63 -17.56
CA PHE A 4 0.51 -62.56 -16.54
C PHE A 4 1.75 -63.44 -16.92
N LYS A 5 2.86 -63.27 -16.15
CA LYS A 5 4.08 -64.12 -15.93
C LYS A 5 5.35 -63.68 -16.70
N LEU A 6 6.54 -63.46 -16.10
CA LEU A 6 7.35 -64.00 -14.95
C LEU A 6 8.25 -65.21 -15.25
N TYR A 7 9.57 -65.04 -15.04
CA TYR A 7 10.52 -65.81 -14.19
C TYR A 7 11.86 -65.00 -14.24
N LYS A 8 12.49 -64.43 -13.19
CA LYS A 8 12.94 -64.83 -11.82
C LYS A 8 14.40 -65.36 -11.78
N ILE A 9 15.28 -64.71 -10.98
CA ILE A 9 16.36 -65.21 -10.07
C ILE A 9 17.46 -64.13 -9.85
N LEU A 10 18.31 -64.11 -8.78
CA LEU A 10 18.07 -63.82 -7.35
C LEU A 10 19.43 -63.61 -6.59
N ILE A 11 19.67 -62.41 -5.99
CA ILE A 11 20.45 -62.01 -4.76
C ILE A 11 21.77 -62.78 -4.38
N ILE A 12 22.92 -62.13 -4.08
CA ILE A 12 23.50 -61.67 -2.76
C ILE A 12 24.86 -60.96 -3.08
N PHE A 13 25.49 -59.94 -2.44
CA PHE A 13 25.52 -59.20 -1.13
C PHE A 13 26.74 -59.45 -0.18
N ILE A 14 27.01 -58.49 0.74
CA ILE A 14 28.09 -58.40 1.79
C ILE A 14 29.45 -57.83 1.30
N ALA A 15 30.28 -57.04 2.03
CA ALA A 15 30.14 -55.85 2.94
C ALA A 15 31.25 -55.79 4.05
N LEU A 16 31.54 -54.58 4.59
CA LEU A 16 32.36 -54.21 5.79
C LEU A 16 33.92 -54.25 5.69
N PHE A 17 34.74 -53.54 6.51
CA PHE A 17 34.73 -52.14 7.04
C PHE A 17 36.07 -51.79 7.80
N ALA A 18 36.36 -50.49 8.04
CA ALA A 18 37.33 -49.92 9.03
C ALA A 18 38.86 -50.15 8.76
N ILE A 19 39.89 -49.45 9.29
CA ILE A 19 40.19 -48.30 10.23
C ILE A 19 41.45 -47.58 9.62
N GLY A 20 41.88 -46.31 9.82
CA GLY A 20 41.42 -45.12 10.56
C GLY A 20 42.56 -44.43 11.38
N ALA A 21 42.84 -43.12 11.18
CA ALA A 21 43.86 -42.32 11.93
C ALA A 21 43.43 -40.84 12.03
N ILE A 22 43.25 -40.28 13.24
CA ILE A 22 44.20 -39.49 14.06
C ILE A 22 44.57 -38.11 13.45
N GLY A 23 44.30 -37.04 14.20
CA GLY A 23 44.33 -35.65 13.71
C GLY A 23 45.58 -34.83 14.07
N VAL A 24 45.62 -33.59 13.57
CA VAL A 24 46.67 -32.60 13.81
C VAL A 24 46.05 -31.32 14.34
N VAL A 25 46.57 -30.82 15.47
CA VAL A 25 46.28 -29.46 15.95
C VAL A 25 47.16 -28.48 15.17
N SER A 26 46.56 -27.42 14.62
CA SER A 26 47.32 -26.28 14.08
C SER A 26 46.71 -24.98 14.58
N SER A 27 47.53 -24.20 15.27
CA SER A 27 47.20 -22.88 15.79
C SER A 27 47.99 -21.79 15.07
N SER A 28 47.45 -20.58 15.11
CA SER A 28 48.14 -19.32 14.83
C SER A 28 48.14 -18.79 13.38
N THR A 29 47.33 -17.73 13.24
CA THR A 29 47.63 -16.46 12.53
C THR A 29 47.70 -16.39 11.00
N LYS A 30 46.67 -15.70 10.49
CA LYS A 30 46.74 -14.60 9.49
C LYS A 30 47.15 -14.94 8.05
N ASN A 31 46.15 -14.92 7.18
CA ASN A 31 46.12 -13.91 6.12
C ASN A 31 44.72 -13.31 6.00
N ASN A 32 44.63 -12.02 5.68
CA ASN A 32 43.37 -11.28 5.67
C ASN A 32 42.72 -11.31 4.27
N ASN A 33 41.60 -12.00 4.12
CA ASN A 33 40.66 -11.75 3.03
C ASN A 33 39.42 -11.06 3.61
N SER A 34 39.29 -9.76 3.35
CA SER A 34 38.13 -8.98 3.77
C SER A 34 36.98 -9.15 2.79
N GLU A 35 36.00 -9.99 3.13
CA GLU A 35 34.68 -9.90 2.49
C GLU A 35 34.09 -8.52 2.80
N GLY A 36 33.74 -7.77 1.75
CA GLY A 36 33.31 -6.39 1.87
C GLY A 36 31.91 -6.27 2.48
N THR A 37 31.83 -6.19 3.80
CA THR A 37 30.58 -5.91 4.52
C THR A 37 29.99 -4.58 4.07
N PHE A 38 29.03 -4.62 3.16
CA PHE A 38 28.31 -3.44 2.71
C PHE A 38 27.40 -2.97 3.86
N PHE A 39 27.91 -2.06 4.69
CA PHE A 39 27.19 -1.51 5.82
C PHE A 39 25.91 -0.81 5.33
N HIS A 40 24.78 -1.50 5.46
CA HIS A 40 23.49 -0.85 5.61
C HIS A 40 23.61 0.04 6.84
N LYS A 41 23.85 1.34 6.61
CA LYS A 41 24.00 2.33 7.66
C LYS A 41 22.61 2.67 8.19
N THR A 42 22.02 1.75 8.94
CA THR A 42 20.71 1.89 9.57
C THR A 42 20.69 3.16 10.40
N VAL A 43 20.07 4.21 9.86
CA VAL A 43 19.88 5.45 10.57
C VAL A 43 18.89 5.15 11.68
N LYS A 44 19.39 4.96 12.90
CA LYS A 44 18.57 4.97 14.12
C LYS A 44 18.02 6.39 14.31
N VAL A 45 16.96 6.71 13.57
CA VAL A 45 16.04 7.78 13.95
C VAL A 45 15.57 7.43 15.36
N GLY A 46 15.68 8.38 16.29
CA GLY A 46 15.29 8.13 17.68
C GLY A 46 13.80 7.81 17.76
N LEU A 47 13.44 6.75 18.48
CA LEU A 47 12.07 6.25 18.68
C LEU A 47 11.18 7.16 19.55
N ASN A 48 11.45 8.47 19.53
CA ASN A 48 10.54 9.48 20.06
C ASN A 48 9.38 9.59 19.06
N LEU A 49 8.23 9.00 19.40
CA LEU A 49 6.96 9.14 18.66
C LEU A 49 6.78 10.59 18.20
N LEU A 50 6.48 10.76 16.92
CA LEU A 50 6.37 12.06 16.27
C LEU A 50 5.29 12.91 16.98
N PRO A 51 5.50 14.23 17.19
CA PRO A 51 4.71 14.96 18.17
C PRO A 51 3.19 15.03 17.93
N ASP A 52 2.73 14.94 16.68
CA ASP A 52 1.32 15.15 16.28
C ASP A 52 0.37 14.00 16.66
N GLU A 53 0.83 12.75 16.72
CA GLU A 53 -0.09 11.59 16.77
C GLU A 53 -0.81 11.42 18.11
N ARG A 54 -0.31 12.05 19.18
CA ARG A 54 -0.84 11.90 20.55
C ARG A 54 -2.05 12.78 20.86
N VAL A 55 -2.60 13.47 19.87
CA VAL A 55 -3.83 14.27 20.00
C VAL A 55 -5.08 13.41 19.85
N ASP A 56 -5.04 12.36 19.03
CA ASP A 56 -6.21 11.54 18.69
C ASP A 56 -6.39 10.29 19.58
N ASN A 57 -5.52 10.05 20.58
CA ASN A 57 -5.62 8.91 21.51
C ASN A 57 -5.98 9.28 22.96
N GLU A 58 -6.49 10.49 23.21
CA GLU A 58 -6.98 10.91 24.53
C GLU A 58 -7.98 9.89 25.10
N GLY A 59 -7.73 9.40 26.33
CA GLY A 59 -8.57 8.40 26.99
C GLY A 59 -8.24 6.93 26.69
N CYS A 60 -7.21 6.65 25.88
CA CYS A 60 -6.70 5.29 25.66
C CYS A 60 -6.21 4.62 26.96
N THR A 61 -6.19 3.28 26.99
CA THR A 61 -5.55 2.50 28.06
C THR A 61 -4.86 1.26 27.48
N GLY A 62 -3.84 0.75 28.16
CA GLY A 62 -3.10 -0.44 27.72
C GLY A 62 -2.14 -0.20 26.54
N THR A 63 -1.44 -1.25 26.14
CA THR A 63 -0.35 -1.25 25.13
C THR A 63 -0.29 -2.59 24.41
N GLY A 64 0.18 -2.60 23.16
CA GLY A 64 0.29 -3.77 22.29
C GLY A 64 -0.96 -4.05 21.44
N PRO A 65 -0.87 -4.98 20.47
CA PRO A 65 -1.95 -5.26 19.54
C PRO A 65 -3.11 -6.05 20.17
N VAL A 66 -4.31 -5.84 19.63
CA VAL A 66 -5.55 -6.55 20.00
C VAL A 66 -6.02 -7.42 18.84
N MET A 67 -6.47 -8.64 19.14
CA MET A 67 -6.98 -9.57 18.13
C MET A 67 -8.45 -9.30 17.79
N PHE A 68 -8.72 -9.02 16.53
CA PHE A 68 -10.05 -8.78 15.94
C PHE A 68 -10.81 -10.10 15.74
N GLY A 69 -11.97 -10.27 16.35
CA GLY A 69 -12.83 -11.44 16.09
C GLY A 69 -13.94 -11.21 15.08
N THR A 70 -14.20 -9.97 14.68
CA THR A 70 -15.21 -9.62 13.67
C THR A 70 -14.58 -8.87 12.51
N SER A 71 -14.97 -9.22 11.27
CA SER A 71 -14.61 -8.46 10.07
C SER A 71 -15.36 -7.12 10.00
N PRO A 72 -14.75 -6.05 9.45
CA PRO A 72 -15.38 -4.74 9.26
C PRO A 72 -16.76 -4.76 8.60
N MET A 73 -16.96 -5.71 7.68
CA MET A 73 -18.25 -6.05 7.06
C MET A 73 -18.52 -7.55 7.25
N LYS A 74 -19.78 -7.98 7.09
CA LYS A 74 -20.08 -9.42 7.02
C LYS A 74 -19.34 -10.06 5.86
N LEU A 75 -18.83 -11.28 6.04
CA LEU A 75 -17.95 -11.93 5.06
C LEU A 75 -18.71 -12.26 3.76
N GLU A 76 -19.99 -12.62 3.87
CA GLU A 76 -20.92 -12.82 2.76
C GLU A 76 -21.32 -11.53 2.00
N ASP A 77 -21.10 -10.34 2.59
CA ASP A 77 -21.36 -9.04 1.96
C ASP A 77 -20.14 -8.52 1.17
N ILE A 78 -18.94 -9.09 1.33
CA ILE A 78 -17.70 -8.65 0.66
C ILE A 78 -17.47 -9.45 -0.64
N GLY A 79 -17.35 -8.74 -1.78
CA GLY A 79 -17.06 -9.35 -3.08
C GLY A 79 -15.57 -9.44 -3.42
N ILE A 80 -14.75 -8.57 -2.81
CA ILE A 80 -13.29 -8.53 -2.94
C ILE A 80 -12.66 -7.62 -1.88
N VAL A 81 -11.48 -8.01 -1.38
CA VAL A 81 -10.59 -7.16 -0.57
C VAL A 81 -9.38 -6.78 -1.41
N LEU A 82 -9.21 -5.50 -1.77
CA LEU A 82 -7.98 -5.05 -2.46
C LEU A 82 -6.88 -4.72 -1.44
N PRO A 83 -5.62 -5.11 -1.70
CA PRO A 83 -4.48 -4.86 -0.82
C PRO A 83 -4.00 -3.40 -0.86
N TYR A 84 -3.12 -3.05 0.07
CA TYR A 84 -2.33 -1.82 0.08
C TYR A 84 -1.51 -1.65 -1.21
N GLY A 85 -1.18 -0.39 -1.51
CA GLY A 85 -0.27 -0.02 -2.59
C GLY A 85 -0.91 0.16 -3.96
N LEU A 86 -2.24 0.16 -4.05
CA LEU A 86 -2.93 0.69 -5.23
C LEU A 86 -2.51 2.16 -5.43
N MET A 87 -2.58 2.64 -6.68
CA MET A 87 -2.48 4.06 -7.03
C MET A 87 -3.61 4.36 -8.02
N VAL A 88 -4.37 5.42 -7.78
CA VAL A 88 -5.54 5.78 -8.61
C VAL A 88 -5.90 7.25 -8.44
N GLY A 89 -5.93 7.99 -9.56
CA GLY A 89 -6.19 9.44 -9.55
C GLY A 89 -5.19 10.17 -8.64
N GLY A 90 -5.71 11.02 -7.73
CA GLY A 90 -4.92 11.76 -6.75
C GLY A 90 -4.14 10.91 -5.74
N HIS A 91 -4.43 9.60 -5.62
CA HIS A 91 -3.55 8.68 -4.89
C HIS A 91 -2.35 8.31 -5.77
N VAL A 92 -1.42 9.26 -5.87
CA VAL A 92 -0.21 9.17 -6.70
C VAL A 92 0.89 8.34 -6.03
N THR A 93 0.90 8.31 -4.70
CA THR A 93 1.69 7.37 -3.90
C THR A 93 0.92 6.08 -3.67
N PRO A 94 1.61 4.95 -3.44
CA PRO A 94 1.00 3.71 -2.93
C PRO A 94 0.03 3.98 -1.75
N ILE A 95 -1.19 3.44 -1.85
CA ILE A 95 -2.28 3.64 -0.88
C ILE A 95 -2.08 2.81 0.40
N ASP A 96 -2.28 3.45 1.55
CA ASP A 96 -2.09 2.94 2.91
C ASP A 96 -3.30 2.16 3.49
N HIS A 97 -4.41 2.10 2.76
CA HIS A 97 -5.63 1.38 3.14
C HIS A 97 -6.03 0.29 2.14
N MET A 98 -6.74 -0.72 2.64
CA MET A 98 -7.41 -1.74 1.83
C MET A 98 -8.80 -1.26 1.43
N TYR A 99 -9.29 -1.79 0.31
CA TYR A 99 -10.65 -1.56 -0.16
C TYR A 99 -11.50 -2.81 0.06
N PHE A 100 -12.44 -2.74 0.98
CA PHE A 100 -13.47 -3.76 1.19
C PHE A 100 -14.64 -3.42 0.26
N SER A 101 -14.70 -4.09 -0.88
CA SER A 101 -15.69 -3.83 -1.94
C SER A 101 -16.87 -4.81 -1.79
N PRO A 102 -18.12 -4.32 -1.69
CA PRO A 102 -19.26 -5.20 -1.48
C PRO A 102 -19.63 -6.03 -2.71
N VAL A 103 -20.26 -7.19 -2.49
CA VAL A 103 -20.72 -8.14 -3.54
C VAL A 103 -21.58 -7.49 -4.63
N ILE A 104 -22.30 -6.42 -4.30
CA ILE A 104 -22.97 -5.54 -5.28
C ILE A 104 -22.45 -4.12 -5.05
N PHE A 105 -21.40 -3.75 -5.79
CA PHE A 105 -20.76 -2.43 -5.75
C PHE A 105 -21.76 -1.30 -6.02
N ASN A 106 -22.53 -1.39 -7.12
CA ASN A 106 -23.58 -0.43 -7.49
C ASN A 106 -24.86 -0.63 -6.63
N SER A 107 -24.70 -0.79 -5.33
CA SER A 107 -25.80 -0.91 -4.37
C SER A 107 -26.45 0.46 -4.09
N PRO A 108 -27.72 0.50 -3.63
CA PRO A 108 -28.25 1.66 -2.93
C PRO A 108 -27.33 2.04 -1.76
N ARG A 109 -27.28 3.33 -1.42
CA ARG A 109 -26.59 3.84 -0.23
C ARG A 109 -27.09 3.10 1.02
N ASP A 110 -26.20 2.94 2.01
CA ASP A 110 -26.55 2.39 3.33
C ASP A 110 -27.06 0.94 3.31
N LYS A 111 -26.78 0.17 2.25
CA LYS A 111 -27.20 -1.23 2.15
C LYS A 111 -26.52 -2.14 3.18
N TYR A 112 -25.19 -2.10 3.26
CA TYR A 112 -24.38 -3.08 4.01
C TYR A 112 -23.93 -2.56 5.35
N GLU A 113 -23.67 -3.45 6.31
CA GLU A 113 -23.31 -3.10 7.69
C GLU A 113 -21.80 -2.97 7.89
N VAL A 114 -21.39 -1.90 8.59
CA VAL A 114 -20.03 -1.70 9.09
C VAL A 114 -20.02 -1.95 10.59
N ARG A 115 -19.06 -2.75 11.06
CA ARG A 115 -18.99 -3.27 12.44
C ARG A 115 -17.65 -2.97 13.11
N ALA A 116 -17.65 -2.81 14.43
CA ALA A 116 -16.41 -2.78 15.21
C ALA A 116 -15.74 -4.16 15.24
N MET A 117 -14.44 -4.23 14.96
CA MET A 117 -13.71 -5.50 14.80
C MET A 117 -13.37 -6.22 16.13
N ALA A 118 -13.32 -5.44 17.21
CA ALA A 118 -13.03 -5.80 18.58
C ALA A 118 -13.65 -4.74 19.51
N ASP A 119 -13.64 -5.00 20.82
CA ASP A 119 -13.89 -3.97 21.84
C ASP A 119 -12.85 -2.85 21.73
N GLY A 120 -13.28 -1.58 21.80
CA GLY A 120 -12.39 -0.43 21.69
C GLY A 120 -13.08 0.91 21.85
N MET A 121 -12.37 2.00 21.58
CA MET A 121 -12.84 3.38 21.74
C MET A 121 -12.79 4.14 20.41
N ILE A 122 -13.89 4.78 20.03
CA ILE A 122 -13.90 5.79 18.96
C ILE A 122 -13.51 7.14 19.53
N THR A 123 -12.46 7.76 18.98
CA THR A 123 -11.91 9.05 19.44
C THR A 123 -12.18 10.23 18.51
N SER A 124 -12.41 9.97 17.23
CA SER A 124 -12.78 11.00 16.26
C SER A 124 -13.70 10.48 15.17
N ILE A 125 -14.60 11.35 14.70
CA ILE A 125 -15.45 11.13 13.51
C ILE A 125 -15.35 12.38 12.62
N SER A 126 -15.12 12.19 11.32
CA SER A 126 -14.98 13.26 10.33
C SER A 126 -16.00 13.10 9.21
N GLU A 127 -16.73 14.17 8.86
CA GLU A 127 -17.74 14.19 7.80
C GLU A 127 -17.20 14.86 6.52
N ARG A 128 -17.46 14.25 5.36
CA ARG A 128 -16.98 14.68 4.04
C ARG A 128 -18.16 14.86 3.08
N THR A 129 -18.56 16.11 2.84
CA THR A 129 -19.67 16.51 1.96
C THR A 129 -19.24 17.06 0.60
N GLN A 130 -17.94 17.06 0.30
CA GLN A 130 -17.37 17.53 -0.97
C GLN A 130 -16.54 16.44 -1.65
N GLN A 131 -16.57 16.42 -2.98
CA GLN A 131 -15.72 15.56 -3.80
C GLN A 131 -14.29 16.09 -3.89
N VAL A 132 -13.32 15.18 -3.80
CA VAL A 132 -11.88 15.44 -3.93
C VAL A 132 -11.40 14.85 -5.26
N GLY A 133 -10.39 15.46 -5.88
CA GLY A 133 -9.78 15.02 -7.14
C GLY A 133 -9.92 16.04 -8.27
N ASP A 134 -8.98 16.00 -9.22
CA ASP A 134 -8.76 17.05 -10.23
C ASP A 134 -10.00 17.38 -11.10
N MET A 135 -10.85 16.38 -11.38
CA MET A 135 -12.06 16.55 -12.21
C MET A 135 -13.27 17.11 -11.45
N ASN A 136 -13.27 17.04 -10.11
CA ASN A 136 -14.49 17.15 -9.31
C ASN A 136 -14.66 18.50 -8.57
N ASN A 137 -13.62 19.35 -8.54
CA ASN A 137 -13.67 20.77 -8.11
C ASN A 137 -14.48 21.08 -6.82
N GLY A 138 -14.41 20.21 -5.80
CA GLY A 138 -15.12 20.42 -4.53
C GLY A 138 -16.64 20.27 -4.60
N ALA A 139 -17.18 19.68 -5.66
CA ALA A 139 -18.62 19.52 -5.87
C ALA A 139 -19.28 18.77 -4.69
N THR A 140 -20.45 19.27 -4.25
CA THR A 140 -21.20 18.71 -3.12
C THR A 140 -21.63 17.26 -3.39
N LYS A 141 -21.53 16.41 -2.37
CA LYS A 141 -22.00 15.02 -2.36
C LYS A 141 -22.69 14.67 -1.03
N PRO A 142 -23.47 13.57 -0.96
CA PRO A 142 -23.99 13.06 0.30
C PRO A 142 -22.87 12.80 1.32
N ALA A 143 -23.13 13.17 2.58
CA ALA A 143 -22.17 13.11 3.68
C ALA A 143 -21.61 11.70 3.92
N GLU A 144 -20.33 11.49 3.63
CA GLU A 144 -19.56 10.31 4.03
C GLU A 144 -18.83 10.56 5.35
N TYR A 145 -18.46 9.49 6.05
CA TYR A 145 -17.82 9.55 7.36
C TYR A 145 -16.54 8.74 7.42
N GLN A 146 -15.54 9.31 8.09
CA GLN A 146 -14.37 8.62 8.61
C GLN A 146 -14.54 8.41 10.12
N ILE A 147 -14.14 7.26 10.65
CA ILE A 147 -14.14 6.93 12.08
C ILE A 147 -12.76 6.37 12.46
N LYS A 148 -12.13 6.91 13.51
CA LYS A 148 -10.89 6.36 14.10
C LYS A 148 -11.20 5.55 15.36
N PHE A 149 -10.58 4.38 15.48
CA PHE A 149 -10.71 3.44 16.59
C PHE A 149 -9.35 3.24 17.25
N TRP A 150 -9.30 3.31 18.58
CA TRP A 150 -8.16 2.92 19.39
C TRP A 150 -8.53 1.71 20.25
N TYR A 151 -7.66 0.70 20.25
CA TYR A 151 -7.81 -0.54 21.01
C TYR A 151 -6.91 -0.54 22.25
N THR A 152 -5.75 0.11 22.12
CA THR A 152 -4.80 0.45 23.19
C THR A 152 -4.30 1.89 23.00
N CYS A 153 -3.26 2.33 23.70
CA CYS A 153 -2.61 3.61 23.43
C CYS A 153 -1.66 3.62 22.20
N ASP A 154 -1.39 2.45 21.61
CA ASP A 154 -0.40 2.25 20.54
C ASP A 154 -0.90 1.37 19.38
N PHE A 155 -2.14 0.86 19.45
CA PHE A 155 -2.77 0.06 18.39
C PHE A 155 -4.16 0.60 18.03
N ALA A 156 -4.36 0.85 16.73
CA ALA A 156 -5.52 1.55 16.21
C ALA A 156 -5.96 1.02 14.85
N SER A 157 -7.16 1.40 14.41
CA SER A 157 -7.60 1.27 13.02
C SER A 157 -8.47 2.45 12.61
N TYR A 158 -8.75 2.57 11.32
CA TYR A 158 -9.75 3.51 10.84
C TYR A 158 -10.64 2.91 9.76
N TYR A 159 -11.82 3.51 9.64
CA TYR A 159 -12.74 3.32 8.52
C TYR A 159 -12.97 4.67 7.83
N ASP A 160 -13.04 4.70 6.51
CA ASP A 160 -13.51 5.84 5.70
C ASP A 160 -14.54 5.35 4.66
N LEU A 161 -15.17 6.29 3.96
CA LEU A 161 -16.25 6.05 3.00
C LEU A 161 -17.50 5.38 3.63
N ILE A 162 -17.69 5.50 4.95
CA ILE A 162 -18.95 5.11 5.61
C ILE A 162 -20.08 6.03 5.12
N THR A 163 -21.20 5.47 4.68
CA THR A 163 -22.29 6.25 4.07
C THR A 163 -23.31 6.78 5.07
N SER A 164 -23.43 6.14 6.23
CA SER A 164 -24.16 6.63 7.41
C SER A 164 -23.58 6.06 8.70
N LEU A 165 -23.64 6.86 9.78
CA LEU A 165 -23.36 6.43 11.14
C LEU A 165 -24.58 5.69 11.72
N SER A 166 -24.36 4.78 12.68
CA SER A 166 -25.46 4.21 13.47
C SER A 166 -26.13 5.32 14.31
N PRO A 167 -27.41 5.17 14.74
CA PRO A 167 -28.14 6.24 15.43
C PRO A 167 -27.39 6.79 16.65
N ARG A 168 -26.80 5.90 17.46
CA ARG A 168 -25.92 6.22 18.60
C ARG A 168 -24.74 7.10 18.17
N LEU A 169 -24.00 6.69 17.13
CA LEU A 169 -22.82 7.44 16.68
C LEU A 169 -23.20 8.75 15.97
N LYS A 170 -24.36 8.84 15.31
CA LYS A 170 -24.86 10.10 14.74
C LYS A 170 -25.26 11.09 15.83
N GLU A 171 -25.87 10.64 16.91
CA GLU A 171 -26.21 11.47 18.05
C GLU A 171 -24.95 12.02 18.74
N GLU A 172 -23.97 11.15 19.05
CA GLU A 172 -22.70 11.58 19.63
C GLU A 172 -21.85 12.45 18.70
N PHE A 173 -21.92 12.20 17.38
CA PHE A 173 -21.29 13.06 16.39
C PHE A 173 -21.89 14.48 16.42
N GLU A 174 -23.21 14.66 16.27
CA GLU A 174 -23.80 16.00 16.24
C GLU A 174 -23.66 16.76 17.58
N LYS A 175 -23.57 16.06 18.73
CA LYS A 175 -23.24 16.69 20.03
C LYS A 175 -21.85 17.34 20.05
N HIS A 176 -20.88 16.75 19.37
CA HIS A 176 -19.45 17.12 19.48
C HIS A 176 -18.86 17.71 18.18
N ARG A 177 -19.61 17.74 17.08
CA ARG A 177 -19.18 18.20 15.76
C ARG A 177 -18.86 19.70 15.77
N ARG A 178 -17.60 20.02 15.56
CA ARG A 178 -17.07 21.39 15.41
C ARG A 178 -17.26 21.86 13.97
N GLY A 179 -17.07 23.17 13.74
CA GLY A 179 -17.13 23.75 12.40
C GLY A 179 -16.17 23.04 11.44
N GLY A 180 -16.64 22.72 10.23
CA GLY A 180 -15.90 21.91 9.26
C GLY A 180 -16.20 20.41 9.26
N GLY A 181 -17.11 19.93 10.11
CA GLY A 181 -17.60 18.53 10.07
C GLY A 181 -16.78 17.54 10.88
N TYR A 182 -15.97 17.99 11.84
CA TYR A 182 -15.06 17.15 12.62
C TYR A 182 -15.45 17.10 14.10
N ALA A 183 -15.53 15.90 14.66
CA ALA A 183 -15.67 15.65 16.09
C ALA A 183 -14.43 14.89 16.60
N SER A 184 -13.86 15.34 17.71
CA SER A 184 -12.61 14.87 18.30
C SER A 184 -12.64 14.96 19.82
N SER A 185 -11.69 14.28 20.48
CA SER A 185 -11.71 14.01 21.93
C SER A 185 -12.96 13.23 22.35
N LEU A 186 -13.46 12.35 21.48
CA LEU A 186 -14.57 11.44 21.78
C LEU A 186 -14.07 10.30 22.68
N ASN A 187 -14.95 9.76 23.52
CA ASN A 187 -14.70 8.54 24.30
C ASN A 187 -15.90 7.61 24.17
N ILE A 188 -16.17 7.17 22.95
CA ILE A 188 -17.31 6.30 22.64
C ILE A 188 -16.83 4.86 22.64
N GLN A 189 -17.05 4.17 23.76
CA GLN A 189 -16.74 2.75 23.92
C GLN A 189 -17.67 1.90 23.04
N VAL A 190 -17.10 1.03 22.19
CA VAL A 190 -17.81 0.10 21.31
C VAL A 190 -17.45 -1.35 21.62
N LYS A 191 -18.33 -2.28 21.25
CA LYS A 191 -18.13 -3.73 21.45
C LYS A 191 -17.85 -4.48 20.15
N GLU A 192 -17.11 -5.59 20.23
CA GLU A 192 -16.88 -6.48 19.08
C GLU A 192 -18.21 -6.85 18.40
N GLY A 193 -18.31 -6.59 17.09
CA GLY A 193 -19.50 -6.83 16.29
C GLY A 193 -20.59 -5.76 16.33
N GLU A 194 -20.45 -4.70 17.16
CA GLU A 194 -21.39 -3.57 17.20
C GLU A 194 -21.46 -2.86 15.83
N VAL A 195 -22.68 -2.58 15.35
CA VAL A 195 -22.89 -1.86 14.09
C VAL A 195 -22.63 -0.36 14.30
N VAL A 196 -21.51 0.13 13.76
CA VAL A 196 -21.06 1.52 13.84
C VAL A 196 -21.60 2.38 12.70
N GLY A 197 -21.93 1.76 11.56
CA GLY A 197 -22.43 2.48 10.38
C GLY A 197 -22.81 1.54 9.24
N ARG A 198 -22.98 2.11 8.04
CA ARG A 198 -23.33 1.38 6.83
C ARG A 198 -22.54 1.89 5.61
N ILE A 199 -22.42 1.06 4.56
CA ILE A 199 -21.94 1.48 3.22
C ILE A 199 -22.96 1.13 2.13
N GLY A 200 -22.85 1.76 0.97
CA GLY A 200 -23.52 1.34 -0.26
C GLY A 200 -23.19 2.24 -1.45
N GLY A 201 -23.02 1.65 -2.63
CA GLY A 201 -22.56 2.35 -3.85
C GLY A 201 -21.04 2.54 -3.97
N GLN A 202 -20.27 2.12 -2.97
CA GLN A 202 -18.84 2.38 -2.78
C GLN A 202 -18.17 1.29 -1.93
N THR A 203 -16.85 1.40 -1.73
CA THR A 203 -16.06 0.58 -0.80
C THR A 203 -16.22 1.04 0.65
N LEU A 204 -15.83 0.17 1.58
CA LEU A 204 -15.31 0.59 2.89
C LEU A 204 -13.79 0.64 2.80
N ASP A 205 -13.19 1.74 3.22
CA ASP A 205 -11.74 1.95 3.18
C ASP A 205 -11.15 1.72 4.58
N PHE A 206 -10.09 0.91 4.70
CA PHE A 206 -9.67 0.31 5.98
C PHE A 206 -8.15 0.17 6.14
N ALA A 207 -7.59 0.60 7.27
CA ALA A 207 -6.23 0.24 7.68
C ALA A 207 -6.09 0.02 9.20
N VAL A 208 -5.01 -0.65 9.59
CA VAL A 208 -4.61 -0.95 10.97
C VAL A 208 -3.22 -0.37 11.21
N TYR A 209 -3.04 0.28 12.35
CA TYR A 209 -1.82 0.96 12.76
C TYR A 209 -1.28 0.35 14.05
N ASP A 210 0.03 0.10 14.07
CA ASP A 210 0.79 -0.29 15.26
C ASP A 210 1.93 0.70 15.44
N TYR A 211 1.73 1.66 16.33
CA TYR A 211 2.67 2.75 16.57
C TYR A 211 3.94 2.29 17.31
N THR A 212 4.04 1.01 17.71
CA THR A 212 5.29 0.40 18.18
C THR A 212 6.19 -0.06 17.03
N LYS A 213 5.63 -0.21 15.81
CA LYS A 213 6.30 -0.66 14.59
C LYS A 213 6.49 0.49 13.62
N MET A 214 7.39 0.33 12.65
CA MET A 214 7.64 1.32 11.61
C MET A 214 8.02 0.62 10.29
N LEU A 215 7.45 1.06 9.17
CA LEU A 215 7.80 0.55 7.84
C LEU A 215 9.24 0.96 7.45
N PRO A 216 10.13 -0.01 7.13
CA PRO A 216 11.56 0.27 6.96
C PRO A 216 11.92 0.86 5.60
N GLY A 217 11.07 0.73 4.57
CA GLY A 217 11.31 1.21 3.21
C GLY A 217 10.85 2.65 2.95
N PHE A 218 10.66 3.46 3.99
CA PHE A 218 10.55 4.92 3.88
C PHE A 218 11.88 5.53 4.29
N ILE A 219 12.78 5.76 3.31
CA ILE A 219 14.16 6.16 3.62
C ILE A 219 14.28 7.58 4.21
N VAL A 220 13.21 8.37 4.16
CA VAL A 220 13.10 9.70 4.77
C VAL A 220 11.69 9.91 5.36
N PRO A 221 11.45 9.46 6.61
CA PRO A 221 10.14 9.54 7.25
C PRO A 221 9.59 10.98 7.42
N LYS A 222 10.46 11.99 7.46
CA LYS A 222 10.06 13.41 7.56
C LYS A 222 9.18 13.92 6.40
N HIS A 223 9.09 13.19 5.29
CA HIS A 223 8.20 13.52 4.19
C HIS A 223 6.78 13.00 4.35
N TYR A 224 6.51 12.21 5.40
CA TYR A 224 5.19 11.65 5.70
C TYR A 224 4.53 12.27 6.94
N LEU A 225 5.11 13.30 7.56
CA LEU A 225 4.64 13.81 8.87
C LEU A 225 3.18 14.28 8.89
N ALA A 226 2.68 14.86 7.80
CA ALA A 226 1.26 15.28 7.69
C ALA A 226 0.28 14.10 7.52
N GLU A 227 0.79 12.90 7.25
CA GLU A 227 0.05 11.64 7.15
C GLU A 227 0.83 10.53 7.89
N SER A 228 1.31 10.84 9.10
CA SER A 228 2.36 10.09 9.81
C SER A 228 1.99 8.64 10.09
N TRP A 229 0.70 8.35 10.25
CA TRP A 229 0.13 7.01 10.42
C TRP A 229 0.58 6.03 9.32
N LYS A 230 0.92 6.53 8.12
CA LYS A 230 1.49 5.72 7.01
C LYS A 230 2.78 5.02 7.39
N LEU A 231 3.58 5.63 8.26
CA LEU A 231 4.81 5.04 8.79
C LEU A 231 4.53 3.81 9.66
N HIS A 232 3.31 3.70 10.20
CA HIS A 232 2.91 2.77 11.25
C HIS A 232 1.87 1.72 10.78
N ILE A 233 1.54 1.64 9.48
CA ILE A 233 0.63 0.59 9.00
C ILE A 233 1.24 -0.81 9.16
N VAL A 234 0.36 -1.79 9.37
CA VAL A 234 0.72 -3.20 9.54
C VAL A 234 -0.21 -4.11 8.76
N ASN A 235 0.25 -5.34 8.48
CA ASN A 235 -0.59 -6.38 7.88
C ASN A 235 -1.81 -6.67 8.77
N PRO A 236 -3.05 -6.37 8.33
CA PRO A 236 -4.23 -6.50 9.17
C PRO A 236 -4.64 -7.97 9.34
N PHE A 237 -4.32 -8.84 8.38
CA PHE A 237 -4.66 -10.27 8.43
C PHE A 237 -3.99 -10.99 9.61
N LEU A 238 -2.82 -10.51 10.07
CA LEU A 238 -2.15 -11.06 11.26
C LEU A 238 -2.85 -10.77 12.59
N TYR A 239 -3.84 -9.86 12.60
CA TYR A 239 -4.58 -9.48 13.80
C TYR A 239 -6.04 -9.97 13.80
N PHE A 240 -6.53 -10.57 12.70
CA PHE A 240 -7.81 -11.25 12.70
C PHE A 240 -7.67 -12.66 13.31
N LYS A 241 -8.64 -13.05 14.16
CA LYS A 241 -8.82 -14.42 14.64
C LYS A 241 -9.25 -15.30 13.44
N GLU A 242 -8.91 -16.59 13.45
CA GLU A 242 -9.48 -17.53 12.48
C GLU A 242 -10.95 -17.85 12.82
N PRO A 243 -11.84 -18.07 11.82
CA PRO A 243 -11.55 -18.17 10.39
C PRO A 243 -11.51 -16.82 9.64
N VAL A 244 -11.77 -15.69 10.32
CA VAL A 244 -11.92 -14.37 9.68
C VAL A 244 -10.66 -13.95 8.91
N SER A 245 -9.47 -14.25 9.42
CA SER A 245 -8.21 -14.00 8.71
C SER A 245 -8.13 -14.75 7.37
N SER A 246 -8.30 -16.08 7.38
CA SER A 246 -8.21 -16.89 6.16
C SER A 246 -9.35 -16.64 5.17
N GLU A 247 -10.57 -16.34 5.63
CA GLU A 247 -11.69 -15.97 4.76
C GLU A 247 -11.47 -14.60 4.07
N LEU A 248 -10.96 -13.59 4.78
CA LEU A 248 -10.58 -12.31 4.16
C LEU A 248 -9.39 -12.45 3.19
N LEU A 249 -8.42 -13.32 3.50
CA LEU A 249 -7.29 -13.63 2.61
C LEU A 249 -7.70 -14.38 1.33
N ALA A 250 -8.80 -15.15 1.38
CA ALA A 250 -9.37 -15.80 0.20
C ALA A 250 -10.04 -14.79 -0.76
N LEU A 251 -10.56 -13.68 -0.22
CA LEU A 251 -11.14 -12.57 -0.99
C LEU A 251 -10.10 -11.59 -1.57
N ASN A 252 -8.81 -11.79 -1.27
CA ASN A 252 -7.72 -10.95 -1.74
C ASN A 252 -7.10 -11.50 -3.04
N PRO A 253 -7.14 -10.75 -4.17
CA PRO A 253 -6.68 -11.21 -5.48
C PRO A 253 -5.16 -11.31 -5.60
N ARG A 254 -4.39 -10.53 -4.82
CA ARG A 254 -2.92 -10.59 -4.81
C ARG A 254 -2.50 -11.90 -4.15
N GLN A 255 -1.79 -12.77 -4.86
CA GLN A 255 -1.26 -14.03 -4.32
C GLN A 255 0.22 -13.96 -3.90
N VAL A 256 0.94 -12.91 -4.31
CA VAL A 256 2.38 -12.74 -4.03
C VAL A 256 2.58 -12.02 -2.70
N ASN A 257 3.44 -12.55 -1.82
CA ASN A 257 3.78 -11.91 -0.55
C ASN A 257 4.48 -10.55 -0.77
N PRO A 258 4.30 -9.55 0.11
CA PRO A 258 3.26 -9.45 1.16
C PRO A 258 1.84 -9.51 0.57
N ARG A 259 0.95 -10.35 1.12
CA ARG A 259 -0.45 -10.52 0.64
C ARG A 259 -1.25 -9.24 0.82
N GLU A 260 -0.99 -8.55 1.91
CA GLU A 260 -1.50 -7.24 2.30
C GLU A 260 -1.09 -6.11 1.36
N GLY A 261 -0.11 -6.31 0.47
CA GLY A 261 0.46 -5.25 -0.36
C GLY A 261 1.63 -4.54 0.32
N LYS A 262 2.07 -3.42 -0.23
CA LYS A 262 3.23 -2.64 0.26
C LYS A 262 3.12 -1.19 -0.19
N ILE A 263 3.63 -0.26 0.62
CA ILE A 263 3.68 1.18 0.29
C ILE A 263 5.09 1.79 0.34
N ASP A 264 5.96 1.23 1.17
CA ASP A 264 7.31 1.71 1.49
C ASP A 264 8.34 1.11 0.51
N TYR A 265 8.28 1.52 -0.76
CA TYR A 265 9.11 0.96 -1.84
C TYR A 265 10.49 1.60 -2.01
N ASP A 266 10.91 2.53 -1.15
CA ASP A 266 12.17 3.26 -1.37
C ASP A 266 13.40 2.36 -1.15
N ILE A 267 14.30 2.34 -2.14
CA ILE A 267 15.65 1.80 -1.98
C ILE A 267 16.65 2.96 -2.15
N TYR A 268 17.47 3.20 -1.12
CA TYR A 268 18.45 4.29 -1.11
C TYR A 268 19.42 4.17 -2.30
N GLY A 269 19.62 5.28 -3.04
CA GLY A 269 20.49 5.30 -4.22
C GLY A 269 19.89 4.70 -5.49
N LYS A 270 18.65 4.17 -5.45
CA LYS A 270 17.93 3.64 -6.62
C LYS A 270 16.78 4.54 -7.07
N LEU A 271 16.18 4.28 -8.24
CA LEU A 271 15.00 5.02 -8.70
C LEU A 271 13.70 4.54 -8.03
N VAL A 272 13.59 3.27 -7.66
CA VAL A 272 12.34 2.69 -7.10
C VAL A 272 11.90 3.40 -5.81
N GLY A 273 10.59 3.63 -5.71
CA GLY A 273 9.93 4.26 -4.56
C GLY A 273 9.12 5.50 -4.92
N THR A 274 8.88 6.35 -3.92
CA THR A 274 8.13 7.60 -4.04
C THR A 274 9.06 8.81 -3.98
N TRP A 275 8.69 9.85 -4.73
CA TRP A 275 9.46 11.06 -4.98
C TRP A 275 8.56 12.28 -4.86
N PHE A 276 9.10 13.37 -4.32
CA PHE A 276 8.38 14.63 -4.11
C PHE A 276 9.13 15.76 -4.79
N LYS A 277 8.42 16.71 -5.40
CA LYS A 277 9.02 17.88 -6.04
C LYS A 277 9.93 18.62 -5.04
N GLU A 278 11.13 19.02 -5.46
CA GLU A 278 12.13 19.65 -4.59
C GLU A 278 11.53 20.90 -3.89
N GLY A 279 11.67 20.95 -2.56
CA GLY A 279 11.10 22.00 -1.72
C GLY A 279 9.63 21.81 -1.31
N ASN A 280 8.95 20.75 -1.76
CA ASN A 280 7.54 20.48 -1.38
C ASN A 280 7.38 19.91 0.04
N ASN A 281 8.45 19.48 0.70
CA ASN A 281 8.44 18.89 2.05
C ASN A 281 7.54 17.63 2.18
N GLY A 282 7.46 16.83 1.11
CA GLY A 282 6.64 15.61 1.12
C GLY A 282 5.13 15.90 1.14
N PHE A 283 4.40 15.17 1.96
CA PHE A 283 2.99 15.42 2.28
C PHE A 283 2.76 16.70 3.10
N GLY A 284 3.80 17.32 3.66
CA GLY A 284 3.70 18.56 4.45
C GLY A 284 3.39 19.84 3.65
N SER A 285 3.08 19.73 2.35
CA SER A 285 2.87 20.88 1.46
C SER A 285 1.50 21.54 1.65
N THR A 286 1.43 22.52 2.55
CA THR A 286 0.22 23.33 2.78
C THR A 286 0.01 24.37 1.68
N GLY A 287 -0.23 23.94 0.43
CA GLY A 287 -0.46 24.82 -0.73
C GLY A 287 -1.77 25.64 -0.71
N GLY A 288 -2.33 25.90 0.47
CA GLY A 288 -3.64 26.51 0.66
C GLY A 288 -4.81 25.56 0.41
N LYS A 289 -6.04 26.03 0.70
CA LYS A 289 -7.27 25.23 0.65
C LYS A 289 -7.66 24.69 -0.74
N ASN A 290 -6.96 25.14 -1.80
CA ASN A 290 -7.22 24.77 -3.19
C ASN A 290 -6.06 23.99 -3.83
N ALA A 291 -5.03 23.60 -3.08
CA ALA A 291 -3.95 22.79 -3.63
C ALA A 291 -4.42 21.36 -3.88
N THR A 292 -3.93 20.79 -4.98
CA THR A 292 -3.94 19.37 -5.26
C THR A 292 -2.55 18.82 -4.91
N PRO A 293 -2.25 18.50 -3.63
CA PRO A 293 -0.89 18.26 -3.15
C PRO A 293 -0.20 17.12 -3.92
N TRP A 294 -0.99 16.14 -4.36
CA TRP A 294 -0.55 15.04 -5.21
C TRP A 294 0.12 15.46 -6.52
N ARG A 295 -0.12 16.67 -7.07
CA ARG A 295 0.60 17.19 -8.25
C ARG A 295 2.11 17.32 -8.05
N ALA A 296 2.57 17.41 -6.80
CA ALA A 296 3.99 17.40 -6.47
C ALA A 296 4.57 15.99 -6.25
N HIS A 297 3.77 14.94 -6.38
CA HIS A 297 4.15 13.55 -6.09
C HIS A 297 4.45 12.77 -7.39
N LEU A 298 5.31 11.76 -7.27
CA LEU A 298 5.74 10.88 -8.36
C LEU A 298 6.14 9.53 -7.76
N SER A 299 5.75 8.41 -8.38
CA SER A 299 6.14 7.06 -7.92
C SER A 299 6.60 6.18 -9.07
N PHE A 300 7.71 5.46 -8.86
CA PHE A 300 8.23 4.39 -9.73
C PHE A 300 8.22 3.10 -8.93
N VAL A 301 7.16 2.30 -9.04
CA VAL A 301 6.93 1.12 -8.18
C VAL A 301 6.30 -0.03 -8.98
N TYR A 302 5.74 -1.04 -8.31
CA TYR A 302 5.13 -2.22 -8.90
C TYR A 302 3.61 -2.24 -8.66
N ASP A 303 2.86 -3.01 -9.45
CA ASP A 303 1.41 -3.12 -9.27
C ASP A 303 1.03 -3.81 -7.95
N SER A 304 -0.05 -3.30 -7.36
CA SER A 304 -0.65 -3.76 -6.11
C SER A 304 -1.14 -5.21 -6.16
N ILE A 305 -1.55 -5.73 -7.32
CA ILE A 305 -2.05 -7.11 -7.45
C ILE A 305 -0.96 -8.03 -8.01
N ASP A 306 -0.25 -7.57 -9.03
CA ASP A 306 0.80 -8.30 -9.72
C ASP A 306 2.14 -7.54 -9.64
N PRO A 307 2.97 -7.78 -8.61
CA PRO A 307 4.22 -7.05 -8.42
C PRO A 307 5.29 -7.34 -9.49
N SER A 308 5.00 -8.17 -10.51
CA SER A 308 5.87 -8.30 -11.68
C SER A 308 5.65 -7.20 -12.73
N ALA A 309 4.56 -6.41 -12.64
CA ALA A 309 4.28 -5.29 -13.54
C ALA A 309 4.75 -3.96 -12.94
N LEU A 310 5.47 -3.15 -13.73
CA LEU A 310 5.89 -1.79 -13.37
C LEU A 310 4.74 -0.79 -13.50
N VAL A 311 4.58 0.06 -12.49
CA VAL A 311 3.63 1.18 -12.49
C VAL A 311 4.35 2.49 -12.23
N ILE A 312 4.18 3.44 -13.15
CA ILE A 312 4.64 4.83 -12.99
C ILE A 312 3.40 5.69 -12.74
N SER A 313 3.40 6.39 -11.61
CA SER A 313 2.28 7.21 -11.14
C SER A 313 2.74 8.65 -11.05
N ILE A 314 2.13 9.53 -11.84
CA ILE A 314 2.57 10.91 -12.07
C ILE A 314 1.48 11.84 -11.57
N GLY A 315 1.81 12.76 -10.66
CA GLY A 315 0.83 13.67 -10.08
C GLY A 315 0.37 14.79 -11.00
N ASP A 316 1.21 15.22 -11.93
CA ASP A 316 0.92 16.24 -12.93
C ASP A 316 1.27 15.72 -14.32
N TYR A 317 0.29 15.09 -14.96
CA TYR A 317 0.32 14.67 -16.36
C TYR A 317 -0.65 15.59 -17.12
N ASP A 318 -0.11 16.60 -17.81
CA ASP A 318 -0.88 17.66 -18.49
C ASP A 318 -1.94 18.34 -17.57
N GLY A 319 -1.70 18.39 -16.26
CA GLY A 319 -2.61 18.93 -15.25
C GLY A 319 -3.39 17.89 -14.43
N GLU A 320 -3.38 16.60 -14.78
CA GLU A 320 -4.13 15.54 -14.08
C GLU A 320 -3.23 14.49 -13.42
N ALA A 321 -3.62 13.96 -12.27
CA ALA A 321 -2.95 12.83 -11.65
C ALA A 321 -3.28 11.50 -12.36
N LYS A 322 -2.25 10.76 -12.81
CA LYS A 322 -2.43 9.63 -13.72
C LYS A 322 -1.40 8.50 -13.56
N GLN A 323 -1.89 7.27 -13.67
CA GLN A 323 -1.13 6.03 -13.49
C GLN A 323 -0.95 5.28 -14.82
N PHE A 324 0.26 4.75 -15.04
CA PHE A 324 0.69 4.14 -16.30
C PHE A 324 1.45 2.85 -16.09
N GLY A 325 1.32 1.93 -17.05
CA GLY A 325 2.17 0.76 -17.20
C GLY A 325 3.33 1.05 -18.13
N VAL A 326 4.49 0.45 -17.86
CA VAL A 326 5.68 0.56 -18.73
C VAL A 326 5.59 -0.41 -19.90
N LYS A 327 5.65 0.09 -21.14
CA LYS A 327 5.76 -0.76 -22.34
C LYS A 327 7.06 -1.58 -22.30
N GLY A 328 6.97 -2.89 -22.47
CA GLY A 328 8.12 -3.79 -22.33
C GLY A 328 8.60 -3.97 -20.88
N ASN A 329 7.88 -3.44 -19.88
CA ASN A 329 8.07 -3.68 -18.45
C ASN A 329 9.52 -3.50 -17.95
N SER A 330 10.26 -2.56 -18.51
CA SER A 330 11.69 -2.38 -18.27
C SER A 330 12.14 -0.96 -18.64
N PRO A 331 13.30 -0.48 -18.15
CA PRO A 331 14.15 -1.08 -17.10
C PRO A 331 13.50 -1.08 -15.72
N ASP A 332 13.88 -2.02 -14.85
CA ASP A 332 13.40 -2.07 -13.46
C ASP A 332 13.96 -0.89 -12.64
N PRO A 333 13.13 -0.01 -12.05
CA PRO A 333 13.61 1.13 -11.28
C PRO A 333 14.41 0.74 -10.02
N ALA A 334 14.35 -0.51 -9.54
CA ALA A 334 15.23 -0.98 -8.47
C ALA A 334 16.68 -1.17 -8.94
N THR A 335 16.93 -1.25 -10.25
CA THR A 335 18.28 -1.41 -10.82
C THR A 335 18.96 -0.07 -11.11
N ILE A 336 18.22 0.96 -11.50
CA ILE A 336 18.73 2.30 -11.88
C ILE A 336 19.36 3.02 -10.69
N ASP A 337 20.56 3.56 -10.87
CA ASP A 337 21.31 4.38 -9.90
C ASP A 337 22.10 5.53 -10.56
N LEU A 338 23.01 6.19 -9.83
CA LEU A 338 23.82 7.31 -10.32
C LEU A 338 24.79 6.99 -11.46
N ASN A 339 25.15 5.72 -11.65
CA ASN A 339 25.97 5.29 -12.80
C ASN A 339 25.12 5.07 -14.05
N SER A 340 23.79 5.11 -13.90
CA SER A 340 22.84 4.87 -14.98
C SER A 340 22.60 6.16 -15.77
N LEU A 341 22.49 6.04 -17.09
CA LEU A 341 22.21 7.17 -17.97
C LEU A 341 20.75 7.65 -17.84
N GLN A 342 20.42 8.75 -18.52
CA GLN A 342 19.05 9.23 -18.66
C GLN A 342 18.15 8.13 -19.28
N HIS A 343 17.16 7.66 -18.51
CA HIS A 343 16.23 6.60 -18.91
C HIS A 343 14.92 7.14 -19.46
N LYS A 344 14.33 6.39 -20.39
CA LYS A 344 13.03 6.65 -21.02
C LYS A 344 12.08 5.50 -20.73
N TYR A 345 10.90 5.82 -20.23
CA TYR A 345 9.79 4.88 -20.05
C TYR A 345 8.65 5.25 -20.98
N GLU A 346 8.33 4.40 -21.96
CA GLU A 346 7.12 4.56 -22.77
C GLU A 346 5.90 4.19 -21.93
N LEU A 347 5.08 5.20 -21.63
CA LEU A 347 3.92 5.13 -20.74
C LEU A 347 2.69 4.61 -21.49
N THR A 348 1.95 3.69 -20.87
CA THR A 348 0.82 2.99 -21.50
C THR A 348 -0.31 2.75 -20.50
N GLN A 349 -1.46 2.29 -21.00
CA GLN A 349 -2.55 1.84 -20.14
C GLN A 349 -2.25 0.45 -19.54
N LEU A 350 -2.61 0.27 -18.26
CA LEU A 350 -2.59 -1.02 -17.57
C LEU A 350 -3.90 -1.79 -17.81
N ASP A 351 -3.79 -3.01 -18.32
CA ASP A 351 -4.85 -4.00 -18.39
C ASP A 351 -4.65 -5.05 -17.30
N TYR A 352 -5.75 -5.54 -16.73
CA TYR A 352 -5.77 -6.64 -15.77
C TYR A 352 -6.60 -7.78 -16.36
N TYR A 353 -6.12 -9.01 -16.28
CA TYR A 353 -6.77 -10.17 -16.89
C TYR A 353 -6.59 -11.44 -16.06
N ARG A 354 -7.49 -12.41 -16.27
CA ARG A 354 -7.42 -13.74 -15.67
C ARG A 354 -6.51 -14.65 -16.49
N THR A 355 -5.50 -15.27 -15.88
CA THR A 355 -4.60 -16.18 -16.61
C THR A 355 -5.26 -17.49 -17.02
N SER A 356 -6.30 -17.92 -16.31
CA SER A 356 -7.02 -19.18 -16.60
C SER A 356 -7.81 -19.16 -17.92
N ASN A 357 -8.26 -17.99 -18.37
CA ASN A 357 -9.12 -17.88 -19.55
C ASN A 357 -8.89 -16.63 -20.43
N GLY A 358 -7.92 -15.78 -20.10
CA GLY A 358 -7.57 -14.56 -20.84
C GLY A 358 -8.56 -13.40 -20.72
N GLN A 359 -9.66 -13.54 -19.96
CA GLN A 359 -10.69 -12.50 -19.86
C GLN A 359 -10.18 -11.28 -19.08
N MET A 360 -10.57 -10.10 -19.56
CA MET A 360 -10.35 -8.83 -18.86
C MET A 360 -11.07 -8.81 -17.51
N TRP A 361 -10.37 -8.39 -16.45
CA TRP A 361 -10.89 -8.36 -15.10
C TRP A 361 -11.54 -7.01 -14.77
N ASN A 362 -12.75 -7.07 -14.23
CA ASN A 362 -13.57 -5.89 -13.90
C ASN A 362 -13.25 -5.26 -12.53
N ARG A 363 -12.30 -5.82 -11.76
CA ARG A 363 -11.93 -5.44 -10.38
C ARG A 363 -13.08 -5.49 -9.34
N LYS A 364 -14.20 -6.15 -9.64
CA LYS A 364 -15.39 -6.26 -8.75
C LYS A 364 -15.59 -7.64 -8.13
N THR A 365 -14.75 -8.61 -8.46
CA THR A 365 -14.87 -10.00 -7.99
C THR A 365 -13.48 -10.55 -7.69
N ALA A 366 -13.31 -11.16 -6.52
CA ALA A 366 -12.07 -11.82 -6.14
C ALA A 366 -11.76 -12.99 -7.09
N TYR A 367 -10.53 -13.01 -7.61
CA TYR A 367 -9.95 -14.14 -8.33
C TYR A 367 -8.47 -14.25 -7.96
N THR A 368 -7.95 -15.47 -7.82
CA THR A 368 -6.55 -15.73 -7.46
C THR A 368 -5.61 -15.73 -8.67
N ASP A 369 -6.13 -15.71 -9.90
CA ASP A 369 -5.39 -15.87 -11.14
C ASP A 369 -5.23 -14.55 -11.93
N ILE A 370 -5.19 -13.41 -11.24
CA ILE A 370 -5.03 -12.09 -11.86
C ILE A 370 -3.57 -11.83 -12.25
N LYS A 371 -3.39 -11.34 -13.48
CA LYS A 371 -2.14 -10.77 -13.97
C LYS A 371 -2.35 -9.40 -14.63
N THR A 372 -1.30 -8.59 -14.60
CA THR A 372 -1.31 -7.20 -15.08
C THR A 372 -0.42 -7.08 -16.31
N ARG A 373 -0.83 -6.29 -17.30
CA ARG A 373 -0.04 -6.05 -18.53
C ARG A 373 -0.16 -4.61 -19.01
N SER A 374 0.96 -4.08 -19.49
CA SER A 374 1.03 -2.83 -20.25
C SER A 374 0.46 -3.04 -21.67
N ARG A 375 -0.36 -2.10 -22.15
CA ARG A 375 -0.79 -2.08 -23.56
C ARG A 375 0.39 -1.70 -24.48
N THR A 376 0.25 -1.94 -25.79
CA THR A 376 1.25 -1.55 -26.80
C THR A 376 1.16 -0.08 -27.22
N ASN A 377 -0.01 0.55 -27.07
CA ASN A 377 -0.22 1.95 -27.43
C ASN A 377 0.42 2.90 -26.40
N VAL A 378 1.33 3.75 -26.88
CA VAL A 378 2.07 4.72 -26.06
C VAL A 378 1.22 5.98 -25.89
N GLN A 379 1.06 6.42 -24.65
CA GLN A 379 0.37 7.67 -24.31
C GLN A 379 1.35 8.84 -24.12
N GLY A 380 2.61 8.54 -23.73
CA GLY A 380 3.68 9.52 -23.57
C GLY A 380 4.98 8.86 -23.12
N VAL A 381 5.98 9.66 -22.78
CA VAL A 381 7.26 9.19 -22.21
C VAL A 381 7.53 9.88 -20.88
N ALA A 382 7.84 9.10 -19.85
CA ALA A 382 8.53 9.60 -18.67
C ALA A 382 10.04 9.55 -18.92
N LEU A 383 10.71 10.69 -18.82
CA LEU A 383 12.15 10.85 -18.92
C LEU A 383 12.72 11.10 -17.53
N VAL A 384 13.72 10.33 -17.12
CA VAL A 384 14.25 10.39 -15.74
C VAL A 384 15.76 10.15 -15.67
N GLN A 385 16.42 10.82 -14.74
CA GLN A 385 17.85 10.66 -14.47
C GLN A 385 18.12 10.84 -12.96
N MET A 386 18.93 9.95 -12.39
CA MET A 386 19.46 10.10 -11.03
C MET A 386 20.52 11.21 -11.02
N LEU A 387 20.39 12.18 -10.10
CA LEU A 387 21.35 13.27 -9.89
C LEU A 387 22.14 13.08 -8.58
N GLU A 388 21.43 12.66 -7.52
CA GLU A 388 22.01 12.29 -6.22
C GLU A 388 21.28 11.04 -5.69
N ASN A 389 21.79 10.37 -4.64
CA ASN A 389 21.18 9.15 -4.09
C ASN A 389 19.71 9.30 -3.66
N ARG A 390 19.24 10.55 -3.49
CA ARG A 390 17.84 10.91 -3.25
C ARG A 390 17.43 12.16 -4.04
N LYS A 391 17.93 12.35 -5.26
CA LYS A 391 17.50 13.43 -6.16
C LYS A 391 17.46 12.97 -7.61
N ILE A 392 16.36 13.26 -8.30
CA ILE A 392 16.17 12.95 -9.73
C ILE A 392 15.79 14.21 -10.52
N LYS A 393 16.17 14.20 -11.80
CA LYS A 393 15.58 15.07 -12.82
C LYS A 393 14.48 14.29 -13.54
N PHE A 394 13.30 14.89 -13.68
CA PHE A 394 12.14 14.26 -14.30
C PHE A 394 11.44 15.19 -15.29
N GLU A 395 10.96 14.64 -16.40
CA GLU A 395 10.09 15.35 -17.34
C GLU A 395 9.15 14.34 -18.03
N VAL A 396 7.90 14.74 -18.27
CA VAL A 396 6.93 13.91 -18.99
C VAL A 396 6.57 14.53 -20.33
N PHE A 397 6.61 13.71 -21.37
CA PHE A 397 6.37 14.09 -22.76
C PHE A 397 5.07 13.41 -23.24
N SER A 398 3.95 14.09 -23.05
CA SER A 398 2.64 13.59 -23.45
C SER A 398 2.50 13.48 -24.97
N GLY A 399 1.80 12.44 -25.43
CA GLY A 399 1.62 12.14 -26.86
C GLY A 399 2.88 11.71 -27.61
N LYS A 400 4.01 11.46 -26.91
CA LYS A 400 5.31 11.14 -27.52
C LYS A 400 5.75 9.69 -27.33
N THR A 401 6.54 9.22 -28.29
CA THR A 401 7.31 7.97 -28.24
C THR A 401 8.75 8.21 -27.81
N ALA A 402 9.46 7.16 -27.36
CA ALA A 402 10.85 7.24 -26.91
C ALA A 402 11.85 7.63 -28.03
N LYS A 403 11.41 7.58 -29.29
CA LYS A 403 12.18 8.04 -30.46
C LYS A 403 12.11 9.56 -30.67
N GLU A 404 11.01 10.21 -30.27
CA GLU A 404 10.80 11.65 -30.45
C GLU A 404 11.41 12.49 -29.33
N VAL A 405 11.51 11.93 -28.12
CA VAL A 405 12.16 12.59 -26.98
C VAL A 405 13.68 12.51 -27.15
N VAL A 406 14.36 13.62 -27.42
CA VAL A 406 15.83 13.64 -27.51
C VAL A 406 16.46 13.62 -26.12
N GLY A 407 15.98 14.48 -25.22
CA GLY A 407 16.42 14.61 -23.82
C GLY A 407 15.60 15.67 -23.10
N PHE A 408 16.02 16.04 -21.88
CA PHE A 408 15.33 17.05 -21.08
C PHE A 408 15.28 18.44 -21.74
N THR A 409 14.17 19.15 -21.54
CA THR A 409 14.00 20.57 -21.90
C THR A 409 14.17 21.47 -20.66
N ASN A 410 13.79 22.75 -20.78
CA ASN A 410 13.67 23.68 -19.66
C ASN A 410 12.42 23.44 -18.77
N LYS A 411 11.53 22.51 -19.15
CA LYS A 411 10.37 22.10 -18.34
C LYS A 411 10.68 21.01 -17.31
N ALA A 412 11.86 20.41 -17.36
CA ALA A 412 12.25 19.34 -16.44
C ALA A 412 12.26 19.82 -14.98
N ILE A 413 11.62 19.03 -14.11
CA ILE A 413 11.44 19.31 -12.68
C ILE A 413 12.42 18.45 -11.87
N ILE A 414 12.95 19.01 -10.78
CA ILE A 414 13.71 18.26 -9.79
C ILE A 414 12.76 17.66 -8.75
N TYR A 415 12.95 16.39 -8.45
CA TYR A 415 12.31 15.71 -7.33
C TYR A 415 13.37 15.20 -6.36
N GLU A 416 13.07 15.26 -5.07
CA GLU A 416 13.87 14.76 -3.96
C GLU A 416 13.12 13.66 -3.20
N ARG A 417 13.82 13.01 -2.27
CA ARG A 417 13.20 12.29 -1.15
C ARG A 417 14.06 12.30 0.09
#